data_AF-A0A0K8Q3B4-F1
#
_entry.id   AF-A0A0K8Q3B4-F1
#
_cell.length_a   1.000
_cell.length_b   1.000
_cell.length_c   1.000
_cell.angle_alpha   90.00
_cell.angle_beta   90.00
_cell.angle_gamma   90.00
#
_symmetry.space_group_name_H-M   'P 1'
#
loop_
_entity.id
_entity.type
_entity.pdbx_description
1 polymer ?
#
loop_
_entity_poly.entity_id
_entity_poly.type
_entity_poly.pdbx_seq_one_letter_code
_entity_poly.pdbx_strand_id
1 'polypeptide(L)'
;MQDLIGVASEVWSSLAAPMQAVAAYVLNEPIEVVEHIQRSTALHAKVANAVYEEFIAAGATCRKPTAGFYIYPDFEPIRPQLELKGIGSSAELAAVLLDHHGVGVLAGEAFGDAPSGLRARVATSLLYGTTPEERWEALRSPDPLGLPWIAKSLDHLRRALTGLTRD
;
A
#
# COMPACT_ATOMS: atom_id res chain seq x y z
N MET A 1 -11.06 -8.91 47.55
CA MET A 1 -11.07 -9.51 46.20
C MET A 1 -11.18 -8.48 45.07
N GLN A 2 -11.67 -7.26 45.31
CA GLN A 2 -11.64 -6.17 44.31
C GLN A 2 -10.21 -5.72 43.95
N ASP A 3 -9.29 -5.68 44.92
CA ASP A 3 -7.89 -5.27 44.66
C ASP A 3 -7.14 -6.21 43.71
N LEU A 4 -7.45 -7.52 43.72
CA LEU A 4 -6.85 -8.49 42.81
C LEU A 4 -7.39 -8.36 41.38
N ILE A 5 -8.67 -7.99 41.23
CA ILE A 5 -9.29 -7.72 39.91
C ILE A 5 -8.66 -6.45 39.30
N GLY A 6 -8.40 -5.42 40.10
CA GLY A 6 -7.69 -4.21 39.68
C GLY A 6 -6.28 -4.53 39.16
N VAL A 7 -5.48 -5.26 39.93
CA VAL A 7 -4.11 -5.64 39.51
C VAL A 7 -4.11 -6.53 38.26
N ALA A 8 -5.05 -7.47 38.13
CA ALA A 8 -5.17 -8.35 36.96
C ALA A 8 -5.52 -7.59 35.68
N SER A 9 -6.42 -6.59 35.74
CA SER A 9 -6.79 -5.74 34.59
C SER A 9 -5.61 -4.89 34.10
N GLU A 10 -4.79 -4.39 35.03
CA GLU A 10 -3.65 -3.52 34.72
C GLU A 10 -2.37 -4.30 34.33
N VAL A 11 -2.31 -5.59 34.63
CA VAL A 11 -1.15 -6.45 34.32
C VAL A 11 -1.42 -7.36 33.11
N TRP A 12 -2.67 -7.77 32.89
CA TRP A 12 -3.06 -8.61 31.76
C TRP A 12 -3.93 -7.84 30.79
N SER A 13 -3.29 -7.24 29.79
CA SER A 13 -4.01 -6.79 28.61
C SER A 13 -4.56 -8.03 27.89
N SER A 14 -5.88 -8.14 27.85
CA SER A 14 -6.59 -9.11 27.02
C SER A 14 -7.45 -8.37 26.01
N LEU A 15 -7.66 -9.00 24.85
CA LEU A 15 -8.56 -8.48 23.83
C LEU A 15 -9.97 -8.30 24.43
N ALA A 16 -10.70 -7.24 24.08
CA ALA A 16 -12.07 -7.04 24.58
C ALA A 16 -12.94 -8.28 24.31
N ALA A 17 -13.76 -8.69 25.29
CA ALA A 17 -14.51 -9.96 25.22
C ALA A 17 -15.30 -10.17 23.90
N PRO A 18 -16.00 -9.17 23.32
CA PRO A 18 -16.66 -9.34 22.02
C PRO A 18 -15.68 -9.66 20.88
N MET A 19 -14.49 -9.05 20.91
CA MET A 19 -13.45 -9.31 19.90
C MET A 19 -12.78 -10.67 20.09
N GLN A 20 -12.75 -11.22 21.32
CA GLN A 20 -12.33 -12.61 21.55
C GLN A 20 -13.28 -13.60 20.86
N ALA A 21 -14.60 -13.37 20.93
CA ALA A 21 -15.58 -14.19 20.23
C ALA A 21 -15.43 -14.11 18.70
N VAL A 22 -15.20 -12.92 18.15
CA VAL A 22 -14.90 -12.72 16.72
C VAL A 22 -13.61 -13.43 16.32
N ALA A 23 -12.55 -13.33 17.13
CA ALA A 23 -11.29 -14.01 16.86
C ALA A 23 -11.46 -15.53 16.87
N ALA A 24 -12.16 -16.08 17.85
CA ALA A 24 -12.48 -17.52 17.91
C ALA A 24 -13.26 -17.99 16.67
N TYR A 25 -14.23 -17.19 16.22
CA TYR A 25 -14.99 -17.48 15.00
C TYR A 25 -14.10 -17.49 13.75
N VAL A 26 -13.35 -16.41 13.51
CA VAL A 26 -12.48 -16.26 12.34
C VAL A 26 -11.39 -17.34 12.30
N LEU A 27 -10.81 -17.67 13.45
CA LEU A 27 -9.78 -18.70 13.58
C LEU A 27 -10.32 -20.13 13.45
N ASN A 28 -11.64 -20.33 13.49
CA ASN A 28 -12.26 -21.60 13.12
C ASN A 28 -12.48 -21.73 11.60
N GLU A 29 -11.97 -20.79 10.81
CA GLU A 29 -11.94 -20.80 9.34
C GLU A 29 -13.29 -21.14 8.68
N PRO A 30 -14.40 -20.48 9.07
CA PRO A 30 -15.68 -20.73 8.43
C PRO A 30 -15.61 -20.31 6.95
N ILE A 31 -16.34 -21.04 6.11
CA ILE A 31 -16.15 -21.00 4.65
C ILE A 31 -16.29 -19.59 4.08
N GLU A 32 -17.25 -18.79 4.56
CA GLU A 32 -17.47 -17.43 4.07
C GLU A 32 -16.32 -16.48 4.41
N VAL A 33 -15.61 -16.70 5.53
CA VAL A 33 -14.41 -15.95 5.89
C VAL A 33 -13.23 -16.37 5.02
N VAL A 34 -13.01 -17.67 4.84
CA VAL A 34 -11.93 -18.21 4.00
C VAL A 34 -12.08 -17.72 2.57
N GLU A 35 -13.27 -17.81 2.00
CA GLU A 35 -13.54 -17.31 0.65
C GLU A 35 -13.37 -15.80 0.54
N HIS A 36 -13.76 -15.03 1.56
CA HIS A 36 -13.56 -13.59 1.59
C HIS A 36 -12.07 -13.23 1.57
N ILE A 37 -11.24 -13.94 2.36
CA ILE A 37 -9.79 -13.77 2.37
C ILE A 37 -9.21 -14.12 1.00
N GLN A 38 -9.59 -15.25 0.40
CA GLN A 38 -9.10 -15.65 -0.92
C GLN A 38 -9.40 -14.61 -2.00
N ARG A 39 -10.64 -14.09 -2.04
CA ARG A 39 -11.02 -13.01 -2.97
C ARG A 39 -10.25 -11.72 -2.71
N SER A 40 -10.08 -11.34 -1.43
CA SER A 40 -9.33 -10.14 -1.04
C SER A 40 -7.86 -10.25 -1.42
N THR A 41 -7.24 -11.41 -1.21
CA THR A 41 -5.85 -11.68 -1.60
C THR A 41 -5.70 -11.65 -3.12
N ALA A 42 -6.62 -12.25 -3.88
CA ALA A 42 -6.58 -12.22 -5.35
C ALA A 42 -6.73 -10.79 -5.90
N LEU A 43 -7.65 -10.00 -5.36
CA LEU A 43 -7.80 -8.58 -5.69
C LEU A 43 -6.50 -7.82 -5.38
N HIS A 44 -5.99 -7.94 -4.16
CA HIS A 44 -4.80 -7.20 -3.74
C HIS A 44 -3.58 -7.58 -4.59
N ALA A 45 -3.39 -8.87 -4.86
CA ALA A 45 -2.29 -9.34 -5.69
C ALA A 45 -2.33 -8.70 -7.09
N LYS A 46 -3.49 -8.65 -7.74
CA LYS A 46 -3.63 -8.01 -9.06
C LYS A 46 -3.29 -6.53 -9.01
N VAL A 47 -3.86 -5.79 -8.06
CA VAL A 47 -3.65 -4.34 -7.93
C VAL A 47 -2.22 -4.01 -7.54
N ALA A 48 -1.64 -4.71 -6.56
CA ALA A 48 -0.27 -4.49 -6.11
C ALA A 48 0.76 -4.81 -7.21
N ASN A 49 0.54 -5.88 -7.99
CA ASN A 49 1.40 -6.17 -9.15
C ASN A 49 1.26 -5.08 -10.22
N ALA A 50 0.04 -4.60 -10.52
CA ALA A 50 -0.13 -3.51 -11.48
C ALA A 50 0.61 -2.23 -11.06
N VAL A 51 0.50 -1.83 -9.79
CA VAL A 51 1.27 -0.69 -9.25
C VAL A 51 2.77 -0.93 -9.36
N TYR A 52 3.25 -2.13 -8.99
CA TYR A 52 4.65 -2.52 -9.14
C TYR A 52 5.15 -2.35 -10.58
N GLU A 53 4.39 -2.83 -11.58
CA GLU A 53 4.78 -2.71 -12.98
C GLU A 53 4.91 -1.23 -13.43
N GLU A 54 4.08 -0.32 -12.92
CA GLU A 54 4.23 1.12 -13.22
C GLU A 54 5.55 1.70 -12.70
N PHE A 55 5.99 1.29 -11.51
CA PHE A 55 7.29 1.73 -10.96
C PHE A 55 8.47 1.13 -11.73
N ILE A 56 8.40 -0.14 -12.13
CA ILE A 56 9.42 -0.77 -12.98
C ILE A 56 9.49 -0.08 -14.34
N ALA A 57 8.35 0.21 -14.96
CA ALA A 57 8.29 0.92 -16.23
C ALA A 57 8.85 2.35 -16.15
N ALA A 58 8.80 2.97 -14.97
CA ALA A 58 9.40 4.27 -14.71
C ALA A 58 10.93 4.22 -14.50
N GLY A 59 11.54 3.04 -14.46
CA GLY A 59 12.98 2.86 -14.26
C GLY A 59 13.41 2.66 -12.81
N ALA A 60 12.46 2.52 -11.88
CA ALA A 60 12.78 2.09 -10.53
C ALA A 60 13.14 0.60 -10.51
N THR A 61 13.93 0.18 -9.53
CA THR A 61 14.00 -1.22 -9.12
C THR A 61 13.04 -1.44 -7.96
N CYS A 62 12.42 -2.60 -7.88
CA CYS A 62 11.54 -2.95 -6.77
C CYS A 62 11.50 -4.47 -6.62
N ARG A 63 11.36 -4.95 -5.38
CA ARG A 63 11.02 -6.36 -5.15
C ARG A 63 9.58 -6.59 -5.59
N LYS A 64 9.33 -7.66 -6.35
CA LYS A 64 7.97 -8.03 -6.76
C LYS A 64 7.11 -8.32 -5.51
N PRO A 65 5.89 -7.75 -5.39
CA PRO A 65 5.06 -7.92 -4.21
C PRO A 65 4.58 -9.36 -4.10
N THR A 66 4.81 -9.96 -2.93
CA THR A 66 4.33 -11.31 -2.58
C THR A 66 3.36 -11.31 -1.39
N ALA A 67 3.37 -10.25 -0.58
CA ALA A 67 2.51 -10.06 0.59
C ALA A 67 2.54 -8.58 1.03
N GLY A 68 1.84 -8.27 2.12
CA GLY A 68 1.79 -6.94 2.72
C GLY A 68 0.79 -6.02 2.00
N PHE A 69 0.92 -4.71 2.21
CA PHE A 69 0.07 -3.68 1.58
C PHE A 69 0.88 -2.53 0.97
N TYR A 70 2.19 -2.73 0.87
CA TYR A 70 3.15 -1.71 0.44
C TYR A 70 4.18 -2.32 -0.50
N ILE A 71 4.63 -1.52 -1.46
CA ILE A 71 5.86 -1.77 -2.21
C ILE A 71 6.93 -0.74 -1.85
N TYR A 72 8.18 -1.03 -2.22
CA TYR A 72 9.34 -0.21 -1.87
C TYR A 72 10.22 0.02 -3.09
N PRO A 73 9.78 0.87 -4.04
CA PRO A 73 10.57 1.25 -5.21
C PRO A 73 11.83 2.02 -4.81
N ASP A 74 12.90 1.74 -5.55
CA ASP A 74 14.20 2.38 -5.49
C ASP A 74 14.52 3.03 -6.84
N PHE A 75 14.59 4.36 -6.84
CA PHE A 75 14.88 5.20 -8.00
C PHE A 75 16.36 5.58 -8.14
N GLU A 76 17.27 5.01 -7.34
CA GLU A 76 18.72 5.19 -7.54
C GLU A 76 19.19 4.94 -8.99
N PRO A 77 18.66 3.95 -9.75
CA PRO A 77 19.07 3.73 -11.14
C PRO A 77 18.85 4.92 -12.08
N ILE A 78 17.92 5.83 -11.73
CA ILE A 78 17.60 7.03 -12.51
C ILE A 78 17.93 8.32 -11.75
N ARG A 79 18.81 8.23 -10.75
CA ARG A 79 19.28 9.40 -9.97
C ARG A 79 19.69 10.58 -10.85
N PRO A 80 20.50 10.43 -11.92
CA PRO A 80 20.91 11.58 -12.72
C PRO A 80 19.73 12.39 -13.28
N GLN A 81 18.66 11.73 -13.71
CA GLN A 81 17.45 12.37 -14.23
C GLN A 81 16.67 13.10 -13.13
N LEU A 82 16.62 12.52 -11.93
CA LEU A 82 15.96 13.11 -10.77
C LEU A 82 16.73 14.34 -10.25
N GLU A 83 18.06 14.29 -10.24
CA GLU A 83 18.91 15.41 -9.83
C GLU A 83 18.75 16.62 -10.76
N LEU A 84 18.57 16.42 -12.07
CA LEU A 84 18.25 17.51 -13.02
C LEU A 84 16.94 18.23 -12.67
N LYS A 85 16.04 17.56 -11.93
CA LYS A 85 14.77 18.11 -11.44
C LYS A 85 14.84 18.59 -9.99
N GLY A 86 16.04 18.63 -9.40
CA GLY A 86 16.25 19.04 -8.01
C GLY A 86 15.79 18.01 -6.98
N ILE A 87 15.72 16.72 -7.35
CA ILE A 87 15.30 15.62 -6.47
C ILE A 87 16.53 14.79 -6.12
N GLY A 88 17.13 15.09 -4.97
CA GLY A 88 18.35 14.43 -4.47
C GLY A 88 18.13 13.53 -3.25
N SER A 89 16.96 13.59 -2.63
CA SER A 89 16.62 12.90 -1.38
C SER A 89 15.25 12.21 -1.42
N SER A 90 15.03 11.26 -0.51
CA SER A 90 13.71 10.62 -0.35
C SER A 90 12.61 11.61 0.05
N ALA A 91 12.94 12.65 0.81
CA ALA A 91 12.01 13.70 1.21
C ALA A 91 11.56 14.53 0.00
N GLU A 92 12.50 14.99 -0.83
CA GLU A 92 12.20 15.74 -2.05
C GLU A 92 11.41 14.88 -3.05
N LEU A 93 11.75 13.60 -3.17
CA LEU A 93 11.01 12.66 -4.01
C LEU A 93 9.54 12.56 -3.56
N ALA A 94 9.31 12.38 -2.26
CA ALA A 94 7.96 12.29 -1.70
C ALA A 94 7.20 13.62 -1.86
N ALA A 95 7.87 14.75 -1.65
CA ALA A 95 7.29 16.09 -1.82
C ALA A 95 6.89 16.35 -3.28
N VAL A 96 7.77 16.08 -4.26
CA VAL A 96 7.43 16.29 -5.68
C VAL A 96 6.28 15.39 -6.13
N LEU A 97 6.28 14.11 -5.73
CA LEU A 97 5.17 13.21 -6.04
C LEU A 97 3.85 13.73 -5.47
N LEU A 98 3.85 14.28 -4.25
CA LEU A 98 2.66 14.83 -3.63
C LEU A 98 2.23 16.16 -4.26
N ASP A 99 3.13 17.15 -4.24
CA ASP A 99 2.80 18.55 -4.54
C ASP A 99 2.55 18.77 -6.03
N HIS A 100 3.28 18.09 -6.91
CA HIS A 100 3.15 18.27 -8.35
C HIS A 100 2.25 17.23 -9.01
N HIS A 101 2.13 16.04 -8.40
CA HIS A 101 1.41 14.93 -9.01
C HIS A 101 0.24 14.39 -8.18
N GLY A 102 0.03 14.84 -6.95
CA GLY A 102 -1.07 14.36 -6.09
C GLY A 102 -0.87 12.93 -5.58
N VAL A 103 0.35 12.39 -5.64
CA VAL A 103 0.67 11.02 -5.23
C VAL A 103 1.39 11.04 -3.88
N GLY A 104 0.64 10.75 -2.82
CA GLY A 104 1.19 10.63 -1.47
C GLY A 104 1.98 9.33 -1.27
N VAL A 105 3.26 9.44 -0.93
CA VAL A 105 4.13 8.34 -0.53
C VAL A 105 4.89 8.69 0.75
N LEU A 106 5.50 7.70 1.41
CA LEU A 106 6.35 7.94 2.57
C LEU A 106 7.81 7.80 2.18
N ALA A 107 8.61 8.85 2.44
CA ALA A 107 10.04 8.88 2.19
C ALA A 107 10.76 7.71 2.89
N GLY A 108 11.76 7.11 2.23
CA GLY A 108 12.52 5.99 2.77
C GLY A 108 13.24 6.31 4.08
N GLU A 109 13.66 7.56 4.30
CA GLU A 109 14.30 7.97 5.56
C GLU A 109 13.42 7.78 6.79
N ALA A 110 12.09 7.83 6.64
CA ALA A 110 11.14 7.54 7.72
C ALA A 110 11.16 6.07 8.17
N PHE A 111 11.83 5.20 7.40
CA PHE A 111 12.00 3.77 7.66
C PHE A 111 13.46 3.38 7.93
N GLY A 112 14.36 4.37 8.08
CA GLY A 112 15.76 4.15 8.41
C GLY A 112 16.72 4.09 7.21
N ASP A 113 16.27 4.43 6.00
CA ASP A 113 17.20 4.63 4.89
C ASP A 113 18.03 5.91 5.07
N ALA A 114 19.16 5.99 4.35
CA ALA A 114 19.90 7.24 4.25
C ALA A 114 19.01 8.34 3.62
N PRO A 115 19.05 9.60 4.11
CA PRO A 115 18.22 10.69 3.59
C PRO A 115 18.37 10.92 2.08
N SER A 116 19.59 10.76 1.55
CA SER A 116 19.87 10.86 0.12
C SER A 116 19.33 9.69 -0.71
N GLY A 117 18.93 8.58 -0.09
CA GLY A 117 18.41 7.41 -0.80
C GLY A 117 17.09 7.72 -1.50
N LEU A 118 17.00 7.48 -2.80
CA LEU A 118 15.80 7.81 -3.60
C LEU A 118 14.74 6.69 -3.53
N ARG A 119 14.30 6.36 -2.32
CA ARG A 119 13.36 5.27 -2.02
C ARG A 119 12.10 5.82 -1.37
N ALA A 120 10.98 5.14 -1.61
CA ALA A 120 9.72 5.47 -0.99
C ALA A 120 8.91 4.21 -0.66
N ARG A 121 8.16 4.24 0.43
CA ARG A 121 7.12 3.25 0.73
C ARG A 121 5.80 3.69 0.13
N VAL A 122 5.21 2.84 -0.71
CA VAL A 122 4.00 3.14 -1.49
C VAL A 122 2.88 2.18 -1.08
N ALA A 123 1.75 2.71 -0.63
CA ALA A 123 0.58 1.90 -0.28
C ALA A 123 -0.21 1.50 -1.53
N THR A 124 -0.60 0.23 -1.64
CA THR A 124 -1.36 -0.28 -2.81
C THR A 124 -2.82 -0.65 -2.47
N SER A 125 -3.17 -0.70 -1.18
CA SER A 125 -4.49 -1.13 -0.71
C SER A 125 -5.59 -0.06 -0.81
N LEU A 126 -5.25 1.20 -1.10
CA LEU A 126 -6.22 2.30 -1.17
C LEU A 126 -6.87 2.45 -2.55
N LEU A 127 -6.52 1.60 -3.52
CA LEU A 127 -6.96 1.76 -4.91
C LEU A 127 -8.27 1.04 -5.25
N TYR A 128 -8.85 0.26 -4.34
CA TYR A 128 -10.00 -0.61 -4.65
C TYR A 128 -11.32 0.13 -4.86
N GLY A 129 -11.39 1.40 -4.47
CA GLY A 129 -12.61 2.19 -4.47
C GLY A 129 -12.67 3.16 -3.29
N THR A 130 -13.36 4.27 -3.53
CA THR A 130 -13.63 5.33 -2.55
C THR A 130 -14.91 5.08 -1.78
N THR A 131 -15.86 4.34 -2.36
CA THR A 131 -17.13 3.97 -1.71
C THR A 131 -17.17 2.49 -1.29
N PRO A 132 -18.03 2.12 -0.34
CA PRO A 132 -18.30 0.71 -0.02
C PRO A 132 -18.73 -0.09 -1.26
N GLU A 133 -19.55 0.49 -2.13
CA GLU A 133 -20.09 -0.16 -3.32
C GLU A 133 -18.97 -0.50 -4.31
N GLU A 134 -18.08 0.46 -4.61
CA GLU A 134 -16.92 0.25 -5.47
C GLU A 134 -16.00 -0.85 -4.91
N ARG A 135 -15.76 -0.85 -3.59
CA ARG A 135 -14.90 -1.86 -2.94
C ARG A 135 -15.51 -3.25 -3.02
N TRP A 136 -16.83 -3.38 -2.83
CA TRP A 136 -17.52 -4.66 -2.98
C TRP A 136 -17.54 -5.16 -4.42
N GLU A 137 -17.70 -4.26 -5.38
CA GLU A 137 -17.60 -4.60 -6.80
C GLU A 137 -16.20 -5.05 -7.17
N ALA A 138 -15.16 -4.33 -6.73
CA ALA A 138 -13.77 -4.72 -6.92
C ALA A 138 -13.46 -6.09 -6.33
N LEU A 139 -13.97 -6.39 -5.12
CA LEU A 139 -13.77 -7.69 -4.47
C LEU A 139 -14.41 -8.84 -5.24
N ARG A 140 -15.53 -8.59 -5.93
CA ARG A 140 -16.29 -9.62 -6.67
C ARG A 140 -15.88 -9.71 -8.14
N SER A 141 -15.13 -8.73 -8.64
CA SER A 141 -14.76 -8.67 -10.06
C SER A 141 -13.68 -9.71 -10.42
N PRO A 142 -13.86 -10.49 -11.50
CA PRO A 142 -12.80 -11.33 -12.04
C PRO A 142 -11.69 -10.51 -12.72
N ASP A 143 -11.98 -9.29 -13.15
CA ASP A 143 -11.02 -8.34 -13.73
C ASP A 143 -11.12 -6.98 -13.02
N PRO A 144 -10.49 -6.83 -11.84
CA PRO A 144 -10.57 -5.57 -11.10
C PRO A 144 -9.77 -4.44 -11.76
N LEU A 145 -8.78 -4.74 -12.61
CA LEU A 145 -7.96 -3.70 -13.25
C LEU A 145 -8.73 -2.95 -14.35
N GLY A 146 -9.74 -3.60 -14.95
CA GLY A 146 -10.66 -2.98 -15.90
C GLY A 146 -11.72 -2.06 -15.27
N LEU A 147 -11.87 -2.06 -13.94
CA LEU A 147 -12.86 -1.21 -13.28
C LEU A 147 -12.47 0.27 -13.40
N PRO A 148 -13.41 1.18 -13.76
CA PRO A 148 -13.07 2.56 -14.13
C PRO A 148 -12.24 3.33 -13.09
N TRP A 149 -12.53 3.17 -11.80
CA TRP A 149 -11.80 3.87 -10.72
C TRP A 149 -10.40 3.30 -10.49
N ILE A 150 -10.21 1.97 -10.57
CA ILE A 150 -8.88 1.34 -10.46
C ILE A 150 -8.03 1.72 -11.68
N ALA A 151 -8.58 1.57 -12.89
CA ALA A 151 -7.91 1.93 -14.14
C ALA A 151 -7.47 3.40 -14.15
N LYS A 152 -8.35 4.31 -13.71
CA LYS A 152 -8.06 5.74 -13.59
C LYS A 152 -6.94 6.02 -12.58
N SER A 153 -6.93 5.35 -11.43
CA SER A 153 -5.86 5.51 -10.44
C SER A 153 -4.52 5.01 -10.95
N LEU A 154 -4.49 3.88 -11.68
CA LEU A 154 -3.26 3.36 -12.30
C LEU A 154 -2.75 4.30 -13.40
N ASP A 155 -3.64 4.83 -14.23
CA ASP A 155 -3.28 5.83 -15.24
C ASP A 155 -2.74 7.14 -14.62
N HIS A 156 -3.35 7.59 -13.52
CA HIS A 156 -2.86 8.75 -12.78
C HIS A 156 -1.45 8.50 -12.23
N LEU A 157 -1.20 7.34 -11.61
CA LEU A 157 0.12 6.94 -11.15
C LEU A 157 1.13 6.89 -12.32
N ARG A 158 0.77 6.26 -13.44
CA ARG A 158 1.62 6.19 -14.63
C ARG A 158 2.03 7.57 -15.11
N ARG A 159 1.08 8.51 -15.18
CA ARG A 159 1.35 9.90 -15.59
C ARG A 159 2.24 10.63 -14.59
N ALA A 160 2.03 10.44 -13.29
CA ALA A 160 2.89 10.99 -12.26
C ALA A 160 4.34 10.50 -12.41
N LEU A 161 4.53 9.19 -12.52
CA LEU A 161 5.84 8.58 -12.69
C LEU A 161 6.50 8.96 -14.01
N THR A 162 5.73 9.06 -15.10
CA THR A 162 6.26 9.54 -16.39
C THR A 162 6.72 10.99 -16.29
N GLY A 163 5.96 11.85 -15.62
CA GLY A 163 6.34 13.25 -15.38
C GLY A 163 7.58 13.39 -14.48
N LEU A 164 7.80 12.42 -13.60
CA LEU A 164 9.00 12.35 -12.77
C LEU A 164 10.25 11.97 -13.59
N THR A 165 10.12 11.09 -14.59
CA THR A 165 11.29 10.45 -15.23
C THR A 165 11.59 10.87 -16.67
N ARG A 166 10.68 11.57 -17.36
CA ARG A 166 10.91 12.14 -18.71
C ARG A 166 11.29 13.62 -18.68
N ASP A 167 12.11 14.04 -19.62
CA ASP A 167 12.51 15.44 -19.84
C ASP A 167 11.32 16.32 -20.25
#